data_AF-A0A964QRJ8-F1
#
_entry.id   AF-A0A964QRJ8-F1
#
_cell.length_a   1.000
_cell.length_b   1.000
_cell.length_c   1.000
_cell.angle_alpha   90.00
_cell.angle_beta   90.00
_cell.angle_gamma   90.00
#
_symmetry.space_group_name_H-M   'P 1'
#
loop_
_entity.id
_entity.type
_entity.pdbx_description
1 polymer ?
#
loop_
_entity_poly.entity_id
_entity_poly.type
_entity_poly.pdbx_seq_one_letter_code
_entity_poly.pdbx_strand_id
1 'polypeptide(L)'
;MTLFLYSYYWWFDIPLHFVGGFCLASLTLWSFYPLILIGKRVPRRTTVLFMAVAGSFVFGVAWEIFEYFSGITFNTIGSYPLDTVKDLIVDMLGGYLAHVLVAIKNKRLTM
;
A
#
# COMPACT_ATOMS: atom_id res chain seq x y z
N MET A 1 -21.82 13.44 5.59
CA MET A 1 -21.40 13.13 4.21
C MET A 1 -21.66 11.65 3.98
N THR A 2 -22.55 11.29 3.04
CA THR A 2 -22.75 9.89 2.65
C THR A 2 -21.75 9.53 1.56
N LEU A 3 -20.73 8.73 1.87
CA LEU A 3 -19.78 8.19 0.89
C LEU A 3 -20.48 7.08 0.09
N PHE A 4 -21.26 7.48 -0.92
CA PHE A 4 -22.22 6.63 -1.63
C PHE A 4 -21.60 5.38 -2.29
N LEU A 5 -20.34 5.43 -2.73
CA LEU A 5 -19.64 4.30 -3.33
C LEU A 5 -19.27 3.22 -2.30
N TYR A 6 -18.79 3.62 -1.11
CA TYR A 6 -18.46 2.70 -0.01
C TYR A 6 -19.69 1.97 0.50
N SER A 7 -20.81 2.68 0.60
CA SER A 7 -22.04 2.16 1.19
C SER A 7 -22.84 1.24 0.25
N TYR A 8 -22.63 1.33 -1.07
CA TYR A 8 -23.40 0.55 -2.05
C TYR A 8 -22.67 -0.72 -2.54
N TYR A 9 -21.34 -0.67 -2.63
CA TYR A 9 -20.51 -1.81 -3.06
C TYR A 9 -19.41 -2.12 -2.05
N TRP A 10 -19.71 -3.01 -1.10
CA TRP A 10 -18.76 -3.47 -0.06
C TRP A 10 -17.41 -3.96 -0.64
N TRP A 11 -17.38 -4.47 -1.87
CA TRP A 11 -16.17 -4.98 -2.51
C TRP A 11 -15.29 -3.87 -3.10
N PHE A 12 -15.79 -2.63 -3.22
CA PHE A 12 -15.05 -1.51 -3.83
C PHE A 12 -13.90 -1.01 -2.95
N ASP A 13 -14.01 -1.25 -1.66
CA ASP A 13 -12.98 -1.08 -0.65
C ASP A 13 -11.67 -1.83 -1.00
N ILE A 14 -11.79 -3.08 -1.43
CA ILE A 14 -10.65 -3.96 -1.77
C ILE A 14 -9.74 -3.39 -2.89
N PRO A 15 -10.24 -3.06 -4.11
CA PRO A 15 -9.39 -2.49 -5.15
C PRO A 15 -8.87 -1.10 -4.76
N LEU A 16 -9.58 -0.36 -3.90
CA LEU A 16 -9.13 0.94 -3.42
C LEU A 16 -7.91 0.81 -2.51
N HIS A 17 -7.93 -0.11 -1.54
CA HIS A 17 -6.75 -0.46 -0.74
C HIS A 17 -5.59 -0.91 -1.61
N PHE A 18 -5.83 -1.82 -2.56
CA PHE A 18 -4.76 -2.31 -3.43
C PHE A 18 -4.10 -1.16 -4.23
N VAL A 19 -4.91 -0.29 -4.86
CA VAL A 19 -4.40 0.83 -5.66
C VAL A 19 -3.76 1.89 -4.77
N GLY A 20 -4.33 2.17 -3.60
CA GLY A 20 -3.80 3.12 -2.64
C GLY A 20 -2.43 2.70 -2.10
N GLY A 21 -2.31 1.45 -1.64
CA GLY A 21 -1.06 0.84 -1.22
C GLY A 21 -0.01 0.84 -2.34
N PHE A 22 -0.41 0.50 -3.58
CA PHE A 22 0.48 0.57 -4.75
C PHE A 22 0.98 2.00 -5.03
N CYS A 23 0.08 3.00 -4.98
CA CYS A 23 0.41 4.41 -5.22
C CYS A 23 1.37 4.95 -4.16
N LEU A 24 1.10 4.73 -2.87
CA LEU A 24 1.96 5.26 -1.81
C LEU A 24 3.32 4.54 -1.77
N ALA A 25 3.36 3.22 -2.02
CA ALA A 25 4.61 2.50 -2.19
C ALA A 25 5.42 3.04 -3.37
N SER A 26 4.79 3.27 -4.52
CA SER A 26 5.44 3.83 -5.71
C SER A 26 5.99 5.24 -5.44
N LEU A 27 5.21 6.09 -4.77
CA LEU A 27 5.64 7.43 -4.37
C LEU A 27 6.81 7.38 -3.38
N THR A 28 6.76 6.47 -2.42
CA THR A 28 7.86 6.22 -1.46
C THR A 28 9.13 5.87 -2.23
N LEU A 29 9.09 4.83 -3.06
CA LEU A 29 10.24 4.40 -3.85
C LEU A 29 10.78 5.51 -4.76
N TRP A 30 9.90 6.29 -5.39
CA TRP A 30 10.27 7.43 -6.23
C TRP A 30 10.96 8.55 -5.43
N SER A 31 10.41 8.91 -4.26
CA SER A 31 10.94 9.99 -3.41
C SER A 31 12.32 9.66 -2.84
N PHE A 32 12.59 8.38 -2.59
CA PHE A 32 13.89 7.93 -2.11
C PHE A 32 14.88 7.58 -3.23
N TYR A 33 14.44 7.51 -4.49
CA TYR A 33 15.31 7.22 -5.63
C TYR A 33 16.51 8.18 -5.78
N PRO A 34 16.38 9.51 -5.57
CA PRO A 34 17.52 10.42 -5.60
C PRO A 34 18.52 10.18 -4.47
N LEU A 35 18.03 9.92 -3.25
CA LEU A 35 18.86 9.63 -2.07
C LEU A 35 19.66 8.33 -2.25
N ILE A 36 19.05 7.33 -2.89
CA ILE A 36 19.68 6.09 -3.29
C ILE A 36 20.83 6.34 -4.29
N LEU A 37 20.66 7.26 -5.24
CA LEU A 37 21.67 7.55 -6.26
C LEU A 37 22.83 8.43 -5.76
N ILE A 38 22.58 9.34 -4.80
CA ILE A 38 23.62 10.18 -4.19
C ILE A 38 24.69 9.31 -3.50
N GLY A 39 24.32 8.17 -2.93
CA GLY A 39 25.25 7.19 -2.35
C GLY A 39 26.03 6.34 -3.35
N LYS A 40 25.79 6.48 -4.68
CA LYS A 40 26.35 5.64 -5.77
C LYS A 40 26.17 4.12 -5.58
N ARG A 41 25.33 3.67 -4.64
CA ARG A 41 25.09 2.26 -4.35
C ARG A 41 23.63 1.94 -4.63
N VAL A 42 23.40 0.97 -5.52
CA VAL A 42 22.07 0.40 -5.73
C VAL A 42 21.63 -0.24 -4.40
N PRO A 43 20.43 0.06 -3.89
CA PRO A 43 19.98 -0.47 -2.62
C PRO A 43 19.72 -1.96 -2.81
N ARG A 44 19.86 -2.75 -1.74
CA ARG A 44 19.56 -4.19 -1.83
C ARG A 44 18.08 -4.38 -2.15
N ARG A 45 17.75 -5.46 -2.85
CA ARG A 45 16.35 -5.82 -3.16
C ARG A 45 15.48 -5.84 -1.91
N THR A 46 16.01 -6.36 -0.80
CA THR A 46 15.33 -6.39 0.50
C THR A 46 15.04 -5.01 1.05
N THR A 47 15.92 -4.04 0.85
CA THR A 47 15.70 -2.63 1.23
C THR A 47 14.56 -2.03 0.42
N VAL A 48 14.55 -2.24 -0.90
CA VAL A 48 13.46 -1.75 -1.77
C VAL A 48 12.12 -2.37 -1.38
N LEU A 49 12.10 -3.68 -1.11
CA LEU A 49 10.89 -4.37 -0.64
C LEU A 49 10.40 -3.79 0.69
N PHE A 50 11.30 -3.63 1.66
CA PHE A 50 10.97 -3.06 2.96
C PHE A 50 10.37 -1.65 2.83
N MET A 51 10.97 -0.80 2.01
CA MET A 51 10.48 0.56 1.77
C MET A 51 9.10 0.57 1.10
N ALA A 52 8.88 -0.32 0.13
CA ALA A 52 7.59 -0.44 -0.56
C ALA A 52 6.49 -0.88 0.41
N VAL A 53 6.75 -1.94 1.20
CA VAL A 53 5.82 -2.48 2.20
C VAL A 53 5.57 -1.49 3.32
N ALA A 54 6.61 -0.80 3.82
CA ALA A 54 6.44 0.23 4.85
C ALA A 54 5.60 1.40 4.33
N GLY A 55 5.84 1.85 3.10
CA GLY A 55 5.03 2.89 2.46
C GLY A 55 3.56 2.49 2.34
N SER A 56 3.26 1.29 1.82
CA SER A 56 1.88 0.82 1.71
C SER A 56 1.23 0.55 3.08
N PHE A 57 1.98 0.10 4.07
CA PHE A 57 1.46 -0.11 5.43
C PHE A 57 1.06 1.21 6.09
N VAL A 58 1.85 2.27 5.91
CA VAL A 58 1.50 3.62 6.41
C VAL A 58 0.23 4.12 5.73
N PHE A 59 0.04 3.86 4.43
CA PHE A 59 -1.21 4.17 3.73
C PHE A 59 -2.39 3.46 4.38
N GLY A 60 -2.31 2.14 4.52
CA GLY A 60 -3.39 1.33 5.07
C GLY A 60 -3.78 1.75 6.47
N VAL A 61 -2.81 1.95 7.37
CA VAL A 61 -3.08 2.44 8.73
C VAL A 61 -3.76 3.82 8.70
N ALA A 62 -3.30 4.74 7.85
CA ALA A 62 -3.92 6.04 7.72
C ALA A 62 -5.35 5.96 7.17
N TRP A 63 -5.60 5.04 6.25
CA TRP A 63 -6.92 4.79 5.69
C TRP A 63 -7.88 4.24 6.73
N GLU A 64 -7.50 3.21 7.46
CA GLU A 64 -8.29 2.63 8.56
C GLU A 64 -8.64 3.65 9.64
N ILE A 65 -7.68 4.51 10.00
CA ILE A 65 -7.93 5.63 10.92
C ILE A 65 -9.00 6.56 10.35
N PHE A 66 -8.89 6.91 9.07
CA PHE A 66 -9.88 7.73 8.37
C PHE A 66 -11.26 7.06 8.36
N GLU A 67 -11.34 5.76 8.12
CA GLU A 67 -12.60 5.03 8.13
C GLU A 67 -13.27 5.04 9.51
N TYR A 68 -12.48 4.79 10.55
CA TYR A 68 -12.92 4.83 11.93
C TYR A 68 -13.51 6.19 12.30
N PHE A 69 -12.79 7.29 11.98
CA PHE A 69 -13.27 8.63 12.27
C PHE A 69 -14.44 9.08 11.39
N SER A 70 -14.55 8.55 10.17
CA SER A 70 -15.63 8.85 9.25
C SER A 70 -16.89 8.02 9.50
N GLY A 71 -16.82 7.05 10.42
CA GLY A 71 -17.92 6.15 10.77
C GLY A 71 -18.30 5.19 9.64
N ILE A 72 -17.35 4.90 8.72
CA ILE A 72 -17.55 3.98 7.59
C ILE A 72 -17.00 2.59 7.87
N THR A 73 -16.93 2.19 9.14
CA THR A 73 -16.48 0.86 9.60
C THR A 73 -17.51 -0.26 9.34
N PHE A 74 -18.34 -0.10 8.31
CA PHE A 74 -19.45 -1.01 8.03
C PHE A 74 -18.93 -2.26 7.33
N ASN A 75 -18.98 -3.39 8.04
CA ASN A 75 -18.58 -4.68 7.48
C ASN A 75 -19.83 -5.54 7.20
N THR A 76 -19.94 -6.06 5.97
CA THR A 76 -20.98 -7.01 5.57
C THR A 76 -20.66 -8.46 5.96
N ILE A 77 -19.37 -8.81 6.11
CA ILE A 77 -18.88 -10.17 6.38
C ILE A 77 -17.77 -10.13 7.43
N GLY A 78 -18.08 -10.61 8.64
CA GLY A 78 -17.11 -10.73 9.73
C GLY A 78 -17.13 -9.51 10.66
N SER A 79 -15.97 -9.16 11.20
CA SER A 79 -15.82 -8.06 12.15
C SER A 79 -14.91 -6.98 11.57
N TYR A 80 -15.10 -5.73 11.99
CA TYR A 80 -14.26 -4.61 11.54
C TYR A 80 -12.75 -4.86 11.76
N PRO A 81 -12.28 -5.42 12.90
CA PRO A 81 -10.87 -5.77 13.04
C PRO A 81 -10.34 -6.81 12.03
N LEU A 82 -11.19 -7.75 11.59
CA LEU A 82 -10.80 -8.70 10.54
C LEU A 82 -10.73 -8.02 9.17
N ASP A 83 -11.62 -7.06 8.93
CA ASP A 83 -11.61 -6.19 7.75
C ASP A 83 -10.30 -5.42 7.66
N THR A 84 -9.96 -4.68 8.72
CA THR A 84 -8.71 -3.94 8.86
C THR A 84 -7.48 -4.80 8.57
N VAL A 85 -7.43 -6.04 9.09
CA VAL A 85 -6.31 -6.95 8.81
C VAL A 85 -6.26 -7.34 7.33
N LYS A 86 -7.42 -7.66 6.73
CA LYS A 86 -7.56 -7.96 5.30
C LYS A 86 -7.11 -6.77 4.46
N ASP A 87 -7.54 -5.56 4.80
CA ASP A 87 -7.21 -4.32 4.08
C ASP A 87 -5.73 -3.99 4.15
N LEU A 88 -5.11 -4.05 5.34
CA LEU A 88 -3.66 -3.91 5.47
C LEU A 88 -2.88 -4.94 4.64
N ILE A 89 -3.36 -6.18 4.54
CA ILE A 89 -2.75 -7.19 3.66
C ILE A 89 -2.89 -6.79 2.19
N VAL A 90 -4.06 -6.33 1.78
CA VAL A 90 -4.34 -5.88 0.40
C VAL A 90 -3.47 -4.67 0.03
N ASP A 91 -3.30 -3.71 0.93
CA ASP A 91 -2.38 -2.58 0.77
C ASP A 91 -0.94 -3.06 0.53
N MET A 92 -0.47 -4.00 1.37
CA MET A 92 0.86 -4.60 1.24
C MET A 92 1.05 -5.38 -0.07
N LEU A 93 0.00 -6.00 -0.62
CA LEU A 93 0.05 -6.63 -1.95
C LEU A 93 0.21 -5.58 -3.06
N GLY A 94 -0.44 -4.42 -2.94
CA GLY A 94 -0.21 -3.27 -3.82
C GLY A 94 1.24 -2.78 -3.73
N GLY A 95 1.78 -2.65 -2.52
CA GLY A 95 3.18 -2.30 -2.29
C GLY A 95 4.16 -3.32 -2.85
N TYR A 96 3.86 -4.62 -2.74
CA TYR A 96 4.65 -5.69 -3.32
C TYR A 96 4.70 -5.61 -4.85
N LEU A 97 3.58 -5.28 -5.51
CA LEU A 97 3.58 -5.05 -6.95
C LEU A 97 4.51 -3.90 -7.36
N ALA A 98 4.49 -2.78 -6.62
CA ALA A 98 5.42 -1.67 -6.86
C ALA A 98 6.89 -2.12 -6.75
N HIS A 99 7.23 -2.93 -5.75
CA HIS A 99 8.55 -3.54 -5.62
C HIS A 99 8.93 -4.40 -6.84
N VAL A 100 8.03 -5.29 -7.29
CA VAL A 100 8.26 -6.18 -8.44
C VAL A 100 8.54 -5.37 -9.71
N LEU A 101 7.76 -4.31 -9.98
CA LEU A 101 7.98 -3.45 -11.15
C LEU A 101 9.34 -2.76 -11.13
N VAL A 102 9.80 -2.31 -9.96
CA VAL A 102 11.14 -1.72 -9.79
C VAL A 102 12.24 -2.76 -9.96
N ALA A 103 12.04 -3.98 -9.44
CA ALA A 103 12.98 -5.08 -9.56
C ALA A 103 13.15 -5.53 -11.02
N ILE A 104 12.06 -5.63 -11.80
CA ILE A 104 12.10 -5.98 -13.22
C ILE A 104 12.88 -4.94 -14.04
N LYS A 105 12.68 -3.64 -13.76
CA LYS A 105 13.42 -2.57 -14.45
C LYS A 105 14.91 -2.53 -14.09
N ASN A 106 15.26 -2.89 -12.86
CA ASN A 106 16.63 -2.81 -12.36
C ASN A 106 17.25 -4.20 -12.21
N LYS A 107 17.88 -4.73 -13.27
CA LYS A 107 18.58 -6.04 -13.25
C LYS A 107 19.67 -6.17 -12.16
N ARG A 108 20.13 -5.04 -11.60
CA ARG A 108 21.05 -5.00 -10.44
C ARG A 108 20.40 -5.36 -9.11
N LEU A 109 19.07 -5.45 -9.05
CA LEU A 109 18.29 -5.90 -7.89
C LEU A 109 17.94 -7.39 -7.97
N THR A 110 18.16 -8.05 -9.11
CA THR A 110 17.81 -9.46 -9.36
C THR A 110 19.01 -10.41 -9.30
N MET A 111 20.23 -9.89 -9.07
CA MET A 111 21.46 -10.64 -8.78
C MET A 111 21.91 -10.33 -7.36
#